data_AF-A0A2V8CYZ6-F1
#
_entry.id   AF-A0A2V8CYZ6-F1
#
_cell.length_a   1.000
_cell.length_b   1.000
_cell.length_c   1.000
_cell.angle_alpha   90.00
_cell.angle_beta   90.00
_cell.angle_gamma   90.00
#
_symmetry.space_group_name_H-M   'P 1'
#
loop_
_entity.id
_entity.type
_entity.pdbx_description
1 polymer ?
#
loop_
_entity_poly.entity_id
_entity_poly.type
_entity_poly.pdbx_seq_one_letter_code
_entity_poly.pdbx_strand_id
1 'polypeptide(L)'
;MSNWTRVLAAVLLPCLLACEANPRRDPPATRRDRDEDAPAPYQAEVEEGIGAAVAILVDTSGSMRDEAPGDSRPKHVVARDALAAMLDATDAFVARRPDFPIKIGLYSFSSSVRTLHPIQPYNREAIHRALASLPRPGGGTAIGEAMREARPDLYRAGMFRKYILVVTDGDNTSGRSPDQVARDIWRRSDGSVQVYFVAFDTSPEKFAFLKSAGGDVIAAGTGGELRQALDGIYQGHILAEREPVRK
;
A
#
# COMPACT_ATOMS: atom_id res chain seq x y z
N MET A 1 -43.14 47.11 73.22
CA MET A 1 -43.76 45.87 73.74
C MET A 1 -43.78 44.84 72.62
N SER A 2 -43.17 43.69 72.87
CA SER A 2 -43.34 42.34 72.30
C SER A 2 -43.51 42.10 70.78
N ASN A 3 -42.56 41.30 70.27
CA ASN A 3 -42.54 40.44 69.08
C ASN A 3 -43.84 39.64 68.78
N TRP A 4 -44.05 39.30 67.49
CA TRP A 4 -44.17 37.95 66.88
C TRP A 4 -44.73 38.04 65.43
N THR A 5 -44.63 37.13 64.45
CA THR A 5 -43.66 36.14 63.92
C THR A 5 -44.31 35.52 62.65
N ARG A 6 -43.67 35.57 61.46
CA ARG A 6 -43.73 34.68 60.24
C ARG A 6 -45.10 34.51 59.51
N VAL A 7 -45.22 34.23 58.19
CA VAL A 7 -44.49 33.33 57.25
C VAL A 7 -44.63 33.87 55.80
N LEU A 8 -43.56 33.79 55.00
CA LEU A 8 -43.54 34.02 53.54
C LEU A 8 -43.25 32.68 52.86
N ALA A 9 -44.09 32.25 51.92
CA ALA A 9 -43.90 31.06 51.11
C ALA A 9 -43.10 31.41 49.83
N ALA A 10 -41.96 30.75 49.66
CA ALA A 10 -41.12 30.87 48.46
C ALA A 10 -41.50 29.79 47.44
N VAL A 11 -41.77 30.19 46.20
CA VAL A 11 -41.96 29.30 45.05
C VAL A 11 -40.65 29.25 44.26
N LEU A 12 -40.11 28.04 44.10
CA LEU A 12 -38.98 27.69 43.24
C LEU A 12 -39.50 27.16 41.90
N LEU A 13 -38.99 27.67 40.78
CA LEU A 13 -39.03 26.97 39.49
C LEU A 13 -37.78 27.35 38.65
N PRO A 14 -37.16 26.39 37.92
CA PRO A 14 -35.72 26.41 37.63
C PRO A 14 -35.32 26.98 36.26
N CYS A 15 -34.10 27.52 36.21
CA CYS A 15 -33.37 27.94 35.01
C CYS A 15 -33.08 26.75 34.08
N LEU A 16 -33.55 26.81 32.83
CA LEU A 16 -33.04 25.99 31.73
C LEU A 16 -31.88 26.72 31.06
N LEU A 17 -30.67 26.17 31.27
CA LEU A 17 -29.45 26.53 30.58
C LEU A 17 -29.51 26.08 29.11
N ALA A 18 -29.25 27.00 28.20
CA ALA A 18 -29.03 26.73 26.79
C ALA A 18 -27.71 25.96 26.59
N CYS A 19 -27.76 24.80 25.91
CA CYS A 19 -26.59 24.15 25.36
C CYS A 19 -26.57 24.40 23.84
N GLU A 20 -25.85 25.42 23.40
CA GLU A 20 -25.42 25.54 22.00
C GLU A 20 -24.35 24.48 21.74
N ALA A 21 -24.71 23.46 20.96
CA ALA A 21 -23.78 22.47 20.43
C ALA A 21 -22.97 23.13 19.30
N ASN A 22 -21.72 23.47 19.58
CA ASN A 22 -20.73 23.93 18.61
C ASN A 22 -20.39 22.76 17.64
N PRO A 23 -20.75 22.82 16.35
CA PRO A 23 -20.32 21.80 15.40
C PRO A 23 -18.83 21.97 15.14
N ARG A 24 -18.05 20.93 15.48
CA ARG A 24 -16.62 20.86 15.17
C ARG A 24 -16.45 21.06 13.66
N ARG A 25 -15.82 22.18 13.29
CA ARG A 25 -15.37 22.46 11.92
C ARG A 25 -14.24 21.48 11.62
N ASP A 26 -14.51 20.50 10.77
CA ASP A 26 -13.44 19.69 10.19
C ASP A 26 -12.47 20.62 9.43
N PRO A 27 -11.16 20.44 9.59
CA PRO A 27 -10.19 21.20 8.82
C PRO A 27 -10.38 20.92 7.31
N PRO A 28 -10.24 21.94 6.44
CA PRO A 28 -10.43 21.74 5.02
C PRO A 28 -9.37 20.77 4.48
N ALA A 29 -9.83 19.67 3.88
CA ALA A 29 -9.01 18.71 3.16
C ALA A 29 -8.04 19.44 2.21
N THR A 30 -6.76 19.05 2.28
CA THR A 30 -5.70 19.67 1.49
C THR A 30 -5.93 19.40 0.00
N ARG A 31 -5.29 20.17 -0.90
CA ARG A 31 -5.39 19.93 -2.35
C ARG A 31 -5.00 18.50 -2.74
N ARG A 32 -4.05 17.89 -2.01
CA ARG A 32 -3.64 16.48 -2.21
C ARG A 32 -4.77 15.49 -1.92
N ASP A 33 -5.51 15.69 -0.82
CA ASP A 33 -6.64 14.82 -0.47
C ASP A 33 -7.76 14.88 -1.53
N ARG A 34 -7.94 16.06 -2.16
CA ARG A 34 -8.96 16.27 -3.20
C ARG A 34 -8.62 15.58 -4.53
N ASP A 35 -7.35 15.53 -4.92
CA ASP A 35 -6.91 14.87 -6.15
C ASP A 35 -6.86 13.34 -6.01
N GLU A 36 -6.65 12.81 -4.81
CA GLU A 36 -6.65 11.36 -4.56
C GLU A 36 -8.04 10.70 -4.70
N ASP A 37 -9.12 11.42 -4.38
CA ASP A 37 -10.50 10.93 -4.50
C ASP A 37 -11.21 11.43 -5.79
N ALA A 38 -10.62 12.35 -6.57
CA ALA A 38 -11.25 12.91 -7.77
C ALA A 38 -11.52 11.83 -8.85
N PRO A 39 -12.70 11.78 -9.49
CA PRO A 39 -13.11 10.72 -10.42
C PRO A 39 -12.46 10.79 -11.81
N ALA A 40 -11.46 11.66 -12.03
CA ALA A 40 -10.88 11.85 -13.35
C ALA A 40 -10.03 10.64 -13.78
N PRO A 41 -10.12 10.20 -15.04
CA PRO A 41 -9.23 9.18 -15.59
C PRO A 41 -7.78 9.65 -15.55
N TYR A 42 -6.85 8.71 -15.41
CA TYR A 42 -5.42 8.96 -15.44
C TYR A 42 -5.04 9.72 -16.72
N GLN A 43 -4.35 10.83 -16.54
CA GLN A 43 -3.60 11.49 -17.60
C GLN A 43 -2.15 11.50 -17.15
N ALA A 44 -1.24 11.00 -18.00
CA ALA A 44 0.17 11.08 -17.71
C ALA A 44 0.55 12.56 -17.55
N GLU A 45 1.04 12.94 -16.36
CA GLU A 45 1.48 14.32 -16.08
C GLU A 45 2.71 14.70 -16.91
N VAL A 46 3.41 13.70 -17.48
CA VAL A 46 4.61 13.81 -18.30
C VAL A 46 4.56 12.80 -19.46
N GLU A 47 5.28 13.08 -20.54
CA GLU A 47 5.50 12.09 -21.60
C GLU A 47 6.13 10.83 -21.01
N GLU A 48 5.48 9.68 -21.20
CA GLU A 48 5.92 8.43 -20.59
C GLU A 48 7.14 7.88 -21.32
N GLY A 49 8.23 7.68 -20.58
CA GLY A 49 9.41 7.01 -21.08
C GLY A 49 9.19 5.50 -21.21
N ILE A 50 9.91 4.90 -22.15
CA ILE A 50 10.12 3.44 -22.20
C ILE A 50 10.83 3.05 -20.91
N GLY A 51 10.27 2.09 -20.16
CA GLY A 51 10.80 1.68 -18.86
C GLY A 51 9.72 1.05 -17.98
N ALA A 52 10.08 0.81 -16.72
CA ALA A 52 9.15 0.31 -15.71
C ALA A 52 9.26 1.07 -14.38
N ALA A 53 8.12 1.33 -13.75
CA ALA A 53 8.02 1.77 -12.37
C ALA A 53 7.35 0.68 -11.52
N VAL A 54 7.93 0.39 -10.36
CA VAL A 54 7.44 -0.64 -9.43
C VAL A 54 7.27 -0.04 -8.04
N ALA A 55 6.08 -0.14 -7.48
CA ALA A 55 5.83 0.10 -6.07
C ALA A 55 5.78 -1.23 -5.32
N ILE A 56 6.75 -1.47 -4.44
CA ILE A 56 6.81 -2.68 -3.60
C ILE A 56 6.19 -2.34 -2.25
N LEU A 57 5.10 -3.03 -1.90
CA LEU A 57 4.34 -2.85 -0.67
C LEU A 57 4.56 -4.07 0.22
N VAL A 58 5.20 -3.86 1.37
CA VAL A 58 5.61 -4.92 2.28
C VAL A 58 4.74 -4.89 3.54
N ASP A 59 4.06 -5.99 3.81
CA ASP A 59 3.30 -6.18 5.03
C ASP A 59 4.24 -6.27 6.24
N THR A 60 3.94 -5.44 7.23
CA THR A 60 4.60 -5.38 8.54
C THR A 60 3.55 -5.43 9.66
N SER A 61 2.42 -6.10 9.42
CA SER A 61 1.38 -6.35 10.41
C SER A 61 1.84 -7.32 11.51
N GLY A 62 1.04 -7.48 12.57
CA GLY A 62 1.40 -8.31 13.72
C GLY A 62 1.71 -9.78 13.39
N SER A 63 0.98 -10.39 12.44
CA SER A 63 1.14 -11.79 12.01
C SER A 63 2.52 -12.08 11.40
N MET A 64 3.15 -11.06 10.80
CA MET A 64 4.49 -11.19 10.23
C MET A 64 5.61 -11.43 11.28
N ARG A 65 5.29 -11.42 12.58
CA ARG A 65 6.19 -11.87 13.67
C ARG A 65 6.24 -13.38 13.83
N ASP A 66 5.23 -14.09 13.34
CA ASP A 66 5.13 -15.53 13.48
C ASP A 66 6.26 -16.21 12.69
N GLU A 67 6.59 -17.44 13.08
CA GLU A 67 7.56 -18.25 12.35
C GLU A 67 7.09 -18.49 10.92
N ALA A 68 8.02 -18.42 9.97
CA ALA A 68 7.72 -18.77 8.59
C ALA A 68 7.56 -20.29 8.47
N PRO A 69 6.62 -20.79 7.64
CA PRO A 69 6.47 -22.23 7.50
C PRO A 69 7.75 -22.88 6.97
N GLY A 70 8.27 -23.85 7.72
CA GLY A 70 9.52 -24.54 7.41
C GLY A 70 10.80 -23.77 7.73
N ASP A 71 10.73 -22.63 8.43
CA ASP A 71 11.90 -21.83 8.83
C ASP A 71 11.72 -21.29 10.26
N SER A 72 12.72 -21.44 11.13
CA SER A 72 12.65 -20.97 12.52
C SER A 72 12.70 -19.44 12.65
N ARG A 73 12.94 -18.72 11.54
CA ARG A 73 12.96 -17.26 11.51
C ARG A 73 11.54 -16.71 11.31
N PRO A 74 11.26 -15.51 11.83
CA PRO A 74 9.98 -14.84 11.58
C PRO A 74 9.71 -14.56 10.10
N LYS A 75 8.44 -14.58 9.69
CA LYS A 75 7.98 -14.29 8.32
C LYS A 75 8.56 -13.01 7.72
N HIS A 76 8.57 -11.89 8.47
CA HIS A 76 9.14 -10.63 7.98
C HIS A 76 10.63 -10.71 7.65
N VAL A 77 11.41 -11.54 8.36
CA VAL A 77 12.83 -11.74 8.07
C VAL A 77 12.99 -12.51 6.77
N VAL A 78 12.23 -13.60 6.61
CA VAL A 78 12.23 -14.41 5.39
C VAL A 78 11.78 -13.59 4.17
N ALA A 79 10.71 -12.80 4.32
CA ALA A 79 10.20 -11.94 3.26
C ALA A 79 11.19 -10.84 2.85
N ARG A 80 11.85 -10.19 3.82
CA ARG A 80 12.90 -9.21 3.53
C ARG A 80 14.06 -9.83 2.76
N ASP A 81 14.53 -11.02 3.16
CA ASP A 81 15.63 -11.69 2.49
C ASP A 81 15.25 -12.12 1.06
N ALA A 82 14.02 -12.59 0.85
CA ALA A 82 13.51 -12.93 -0.48
C ALA A 82 13.39 -11.70 -1.39
N LEU A 83 12.90 -10.57 -0.86
CA LEU A 83 12.85 -9.28 -1.58
C LEU A 83 14.25 -8.76 -1.94
N ALA A 84 15.22 -8.89 -1.03
CA ALA A 84 16.60 -8.52 -1.30
C ALA A 84 17.19 -9.34 -2.45
N ALA A 85 16.96 -10.65 -2.46
CA ALA A 85 17.41 -11.54 -3.53
C ALA A 85 16.75 -11.23 -4.89
N MET A 86 15.44 -10.95 -4.89
CA MET A 86 14.72 -10.50 -6.10
C MET A 86 15.31 -9.20 -6.63
N LEU A 87 15.61 -8.23 -5.76
CA LEU A 87 16.15 -6.93 -6.16
C LEU A 87 17.58 -7.03 -6.69
N ASP A 88 18.40 -7.93 -6.16
CA ASP A 88 19.75 -8.20 -6.71
C ASP A 88 19.70 -8.66 -8.19
N ALA A 89 18.61 -9.30 -8.62
CA ALA A 89 18.43 -9.65 -10.04
C ALA A 89 18.27 -8.40 -10.94
N THR A 90 17.88 -7.25 -10.37
CA THR A 90 17.78 -5.97 -11.09
C THR A 90 19.15 -5.48 -11.56
N ASP A 91 20.21 -5.73 -10.79
CA ASP A 91 21.57 -5.32 -11.16
C ASP A 91 21.98 -5.91 -12.50
N ALA A 92 21.79 -7.22 -12.65
CA ALA A 92 22.10 -7.95 -13.88
C ALA A 92 21.23 -7.49 -15.05
N PHE A 93 19.97 -7.11 -14.80
CA PHE A 93 19.09 -6.58 -15.84
C PHE A 93 19.54 -5.20 -16.31
N VAL A 94 19.75 -4.25 -15.40
CA VAL A 94 20.17 -2.88 -15.74
C VAL A 94 21.52 -2.88 -16.47
N ALA A 95 22.44 -3.77 -16.08
CA ALA A 95 23.71 -3.94 -16.78
C ALA A 95 23.54 -4.43 -18.22
N ARG A 96 22.57 -5.31 -18.50
CA ARG A 96 22.27 -5.83 -19.85
C ARG A 96 21.42 -4.87 -20.69
N ARG A 97 20.58 -4.05 -20.05
CA ARG A 97 19.59 -3.16 -20.68
C ARG A 97 19.65 -1.75 -20.08
N PRO A 98 20.76 -1.02 -20.26
CA PRO A 98 20.92 0.34 -19.72
C PRO A 98 19.94 1.35 -20.35
N ASP A 99 19.35 1.02 -21.50
CA ASP A 99 18.34 1.79 -22.23
C ASP A 99 16.92 1.64 -21.64
N PHE A 100 16.71 0.68 -20.73
CA PHE A 100 15.43 0.41 -20.11
C PHE A 100 15.46 0.82 -18.62
N PRO A 101 15.10 2.08 -18.28
CA PRO A 101 15.13 2.55 -16.90
C PRO A 101 14.11 1.79 -16.04
N ILE A 102 14.56 1.38 -14.85
CA ILE A 102 13.74 0.83 -13.78
C ILE A 102 13.68 1.84 -12.64
N LYS A 103 12.47 2.21 -12.22
CA LYS A 103 12.21 3.00 -11.03
C LYS A 103 11.53 2.13 -9.97
N ILE A 104 12.00 2.20 -8.73
CA ILE A 104 11.48 1.39 -7.62
C ILE A 104 11.13 2.30 -6.46
N GLY A 105 9.97 2.07 -5.85
CA GLY A 105 9.60 2.59 -4.54
C GLY A 105 9.34 1.43 -3.58
N LEU A 106 9.59 1.67 -2.29
CA LEU A 106 9.38 0.71 -1.22
C LEU A 106 8.52 1.34 -0.12
N TYR A 107 7.44 0.64 0.21
CA TYR A 107 6.48 1.03 1.22
C TYR A 107 6.32 -0.12 2.20
N SER A 108 6.17 0.21 3.47
CA SER A 108 5.72 -0.73 4.49
C SER A 108 4.30 -0.38 4.90
N PHE A 109 3.50 -1.38 5.25
CA PHE A 109 2.17 -1.14 5.79
C PHE A 109 1.86 -2.06 6.97
N SER A 110 1.05 -1.54 7.88
CA SER A 110 0.37 -2.29 8.94
C SER A 110 -1.01 -1.66 9.14
N SER A 111 -1.30 -1.05 10.29
CA SER A 111 -2.49 -0.19 10.45
C SER A 111 -2.38 1.14 9.69
N SER A 112 -1.16 1.54 9.30
CA SER A 112 -0.86 2.72 8.50
C SER A 112 0.21 2.40 7.47
N VAL A 113 0.35 3.26 6.46
CA VAL A 113 1.37 3.14 5.41
C VAL A 113 2.56 4.02 5.73
N ARG A 114 3.76 3.57 5.42
CA ARG A 114 4.99 4.36 5.49
C ARG A 114 5.82 4.14 4.24
N THR A 115 6.09 5.24 3.52
CA THR A 115 7.07 5.28 2.44
C THR A 115 8.48 5.18 3.02
N LEU A 116 9.21 4.13 2.65
CA LEU A 116 10.61 3.91 3.04
C LEU A 116 11.57 4.39 1.95
N HIS A 117 11.15 4.24 0.70
CA HIS A 117 11.86 4.71 -0.48
C HIS A 117 10.84 5.24 -1.49
N PRO A 118 10.88 6.54 -1.86
CA PRO A 118 10.00 7.05 -2.90
C PRO A 118 10.34 6.39 -4.25
N ILE A 119 9.40 6.38 -5.20
CA ILE A 119 9.66 5.83 -6.54
C ILE A 119 10.71 6.70 -7.25
N GLN A 120 11.88 6.13 -7.44
CA GLN A 120 13.02 6.79 -8.10
C GLN A 120 13.86 5.77 -8.88
N PRO A 121 14.79 6.21 -9.76
CA PRO A 121 15.66 5.29 -10.48
C PRO A 121 16.36 4.29 -9.56
N TYR A 122 16.43 3.03 -9.99
CA TYR A 122 17.02 1.96 -9.22
C TYR A 122 18.44 2.31 -8.77
N ASN A 123 18.65 2.27 -7.45
CA ASN A 123 19.95 2.37 -6.82
C ASN A 123 20.06 1.26 -5.78
N ARG A 124 20.99 0.33 -6.02
CA ARG A 124 21.20 -0.87 -5.22
C ARG A 124 21.40 -0.53 -3.75
N GLU A 125 22.30 0.39 -3.41
CA GLU A 125 22.58 0.66 -2.00
C GLU A 125 21.39 1.33 -1.29
N ALA A 126 20.66 2.21 -1.98
CA ALA A 126 19.50 2.89 -1.42
C ALA A 126 18.34 1.93 -1.15
N ILE A 127 18.05 1.00 -2.07
CA ILE A 127 16.94 0.06 -1.88
C ILE A 127 17.26 -0.97 -0.78
N HIS A 128 18.52 -1.44 -0.70
CA HIS A 128 18.96 -2.34 0.38
C HIS A 128 18.93 -1.65 1.74
N ARG A 129 19.31 -0.35 1.83
CA ARG A 129 19.11 0.44 3.06
C ARG A 129 17.64 0.59 3.42
N ALA A 130 16.77 0.79 2.43
CA ALA A 130 15.34 0.91 2.68
C ALA A 130 14.74 -0.41 3.20
N LEU A 131 15.11 -1.56 2.63
CA LEU A 131 14.73 -2.89 3.13
C LEU A 131 15.22 -3.14 4.56
N ALA A 132 16.48 -2.77 4.86
CA ALA A 132 17.02 -2.89 6.21
C ALA A 132 16.30 -1.99 7.23
N SER A 133 15.61 -0.94 6.77
CA SER A 133 14.84 -0.01 7.59
C SER A 133 13.37 -0.39 7.80
N LEU A 134 12.93 -1.56 7.30
CA LEU A 134 11.58 -2.06 7.52
C LEU A 134 11.23 -2.03 9.01
N PRO A 135 10.06 -1.47 9.39
CA PRO A 135 9.65 -1.41 10.78
C PRO A 135 9.46 -2.81 11.34
N ARG A 136 9.62 -2.94 12.66
CA ARG A 136 9.24 -4.18 13.35
C ARG A 136 7.75 -4.44 13.13
N PRO A 137 7.33 -5.69 12.89
CA PRO A 137 5.93 -5.92 12.57
C PRO A 137 5.02 -5.61 13.75
N GLY A 138 3.76 -5.24 13.51
CA GLY A 138 2.77 -4.92 14.53
C GLY A 138 1.53 -4.27 13.93
N GLY A 139 0.46 -4.10 14.73
CA GLY A 139 -0.80 -3.53 14.24
C GLY A 139 -1.57 -4.47 13.31
N GLY A 140 -2.56 -3.92 12.60
CA GLY A 140 -3.36 -4.63 11.60
C GLY A 140 -2.74 -4.59 10.21
N THR A 141 -3.57 -4.81 9.19
CA THR A 141 -3.13 -5.07 7.81
C THR A 141 -3.96 -4.19 6.85
N ALA A 142 -3.40 -3.06 6.42
CA ALA A 142 -4.06 -2.05 5.59
C ALA A 142 -3.59 -2.09 4.12
N ILE A 143 -3.86 -3.21 3.44
CA ILE A 143 -3.46 -3.46 2.05
C ILE A 143 -4.09 -2.42 1.11
N GLY A 144 -5.39 -2.14 1.27
CA GLY A 144 -6.09 -1.16 0.44
C GLY A 144 -5.49 0.25 0.55
N GLU A 145 -5.13 0.68 1.76
CA GLU A 145 -4.48 1.97 1.96
C GLU A 145 -3.06 1.99 1.36
N ALA A 146 -2.30 0.91 1.48
CA ALA A 146 -0.96 0.81 0.91
C ALA A 146 -0.99 1.00 -0.62
N MET A 147 -1.93 0.35 -1.31
CA MET A 147 -2.10 0.52 -2.76
C MET A 147 -2.53 1.93 -3.14
N ARG A 148 -3.43 2.52 -2.35
CA ARG A 148 -3.93 3.89 -2.59
C ARG A 148 -2.82 4.93 -2.42
N GLU A 149 -1.99 4.80 -1.39
CA GLU A 149 -0.87 5.70 -1.09
C GLU A 149 0.22 5.64 -2.18
N ALA A 150 0.53 4.44 -2.69
CA ALA A 150 1.58 4.26 -3.70
C ALA A 150 1.14 4.66 -5.12
N ARG A 151 -0.15 4.58 -5.43
CA ARG A 151 -0.72 4.91 -6.75
C ARG A 151 -0.29 6.27 -7.30
N PRO A 152 -0.45 7.41 -6.60
CA PRO A 152 -0.05 8.72 -7.15
C PRO A 152 1.45 8.82 -7.42
N ASP A 153 2.30 8.20 -6.60
CA ASP A 153 3.74 8.14 -6.86
C ASP A 153 4.04 7.37 -8.15
N LEU A 154 3.32 6.27 -8.37
CA LEU A 154 3.48 5.43 -9.56
C LEU A 154 3.06 6.15 -10.84
N TYR A 155 1.99 6.95 -10.77
CA TYR A 155 1.51 7.80 -11.85
C TYR A 155 2.50 8.91 -12.21
N ARG A 156 3.15 9.50 -11.19
CA ARG A 156 4.20 10.53 -11.35
C ARG A 156 5.55 9.97 -11.78
N ALA A 157 5.73 8.65 -11.81
CA ALA A 157 6.99 8.04 -12.18
C ALA A 157 7.35 8.25 -13.66
N GLY A 158 6.38 8.59 -14.52
CA GLY A 158 6.59 8.88 -15.94
C GLY A 158 7.08 7.68 -16.76
N MET A 159 6.75 6.46 -16.32
CA MET A 159 7.12 5.21 -17.01
C MET A 159 5.88 4.57 -17.62
N PHE A 160 6.02 4.01 -18.82
CA PHE A 160 4.91 3.33 -19.50
C PHE A 160 4.41 2.11 -18.71
N ARG A 161 5.33 1.24 -18.26
CA ARG A 161 4.95 0.05 -17.47
C ARG A 161 4.90 0.40 -15.99
N LYS A 162 3.78 0.10 -15.35
CA LYS A 162 3.54 0.43 -13.94
C LYS A 162 3.06 -0.80 -13.19
N TYR A 163 3.72 -1.10 -12.09
CA TYR A 163 3.47 -2.29 -11.29
C TYR A 163 3.30 -1.95 -9.82
N ILE A 164 2.32 -2.58 -9.18
CA ILE A 164 2.22 -2.65 -7.72
C ILE A 164 2.47 -4.11 -7.33
N LEU A 165 3.46 -4.35 -6.48
CA LEU A 165 3.79 -5.66 -5.94
C LEU A 165 3.53 -5.66 -4.44
N VAL A 166 2.56 -6.46 -3.99
CA VAL A 166 2.19 -6.61 -2.58
C VAL A 166 2.71 -7.93 -2.05
N VAL A 167 3.39 -7.91 -0.91
CA VAL A 167 3.80 -9.11 -0.17
C VAL A 167 3.11 -9.07 1.20
N THR A 168 2.25 -10.05 1.48
CA THR A 168 1.43 -10.10 2.71
C THR A 168 1.18 -11.53 3.16
N ASP A 169 1.01 -11.72 4.48
CA ASP A 169 0.64 -13.01 5.09
C ASP A 169 -0.79 -13.08 5.61
N GLY A 170 -1.61 -12.05 5.35
CA GLY A 170 -2.87 -11.89 6.03
C GLY A 170 -3.97 -11.21 5.22
N ASP A 171 -5.15 -11.19 5.81
CA ASP A 171 -6.30 -10.47 5.27
C ASP A 171 -6.20 -8.99 5.58
N ASN A 172 -6.86 -8.16 4.77
CA ASN A 172 -7.02 -6.76 5.08
C ASN A 172 -7.91 -6.60 6.33
N THR A 173 -7.34 -6.08 7.41
CA THR A 173 -8.02 -5.87 8.71
C THR A 173 -8.19 -4.40 9.08
N SER A 174 -7.61 -3.49 8.28
CA SER A 174 -7.64 -2.04 8.50
C SER A 174 -7.87 -1.29 7.19
N GLY A 175 -8.57 -0.15 7.25
CA GLY A 175 -8.74 0.75 6.10
C GLY A 175 -9.63 0.19 4.98
N ARG A 176 -9.45 0.74 3.77
CA ARG A 176 -10.26 0.38 2.60
C ARG A 176 -10.05 -1.07 2.14
N SER A 177 -11.07 -1.63 1.48
CA SER A 177 -11.00 -2.95 0.86
C SER A 177 -9.98 -2.95 -0.29
N PRO A 178 -9.06 -3.94 -0.36
CA PRO A 178 -8.11 -4.05 -1.46
C PRO A 178 -8.80 -4.33 -2.80
N ASP A 179 -9.96 -5.00 -2.81
CA ASP A 179 -10.76 -5.21 -4.03
C ASP A 179 -11.23 -3.88 -4.63
N GLN A 180 -11.84 -3.04 -3.80
CA GLN A 180 -12.34 -1.73 -4.22
C GLN A 180 -11.20 -0.86 -4.78
N VAL A 181 -10.05 -0.85 -4.10
CA VAL A 181 -8.88 -0.05 -4.53
C VAL A 181 -8.25 -0.62 -5.80
N ALA A 182 -8.11 -1.95 -5.93
CA ALA A 182 -7.56 -2.57 -7.13
C ALA A 182 -8.43 -2.29 -8.37
N ARG A 183 -9.77 -2.40 -8.25
CA ARG A 183 -10.70 -2.03 -9.34
C ARG A 183 -10.63 -0.55 -9.68
N ASP A 184 -10.46 0.31 -8.68
CA ASP A 184 -10.32 1.75 -8.90
C ASP A 184 -9.03 2.08 -9.66
N ILE A 185 -7.90 1.49 -9.25
CA ILE A 185 -6.61 1.60 -9.96
C ILE A 185 -6.74 1.12 -11.41
N TRP A 186 -7.34 -0.06 -11.62
CA TRP A 186 -7.53 -0.63 -12.95
C TRP A 186 -8.33 0.31 -13.87
N ARG A 187 -9.51 0.76 -13.41
CA ARG A 187 -10.38 1.66 -14.19
C ARG A 187 -9.70 3.00 -14.47
N ARG A 188 -9.10 3.62 -13.45
CA ARG A 188 -8.49 4.96 -13.60
C ARG A 188 -7.30 4.93 -14.52
N SER A 189 -6.52 3.85 -14.50
CA SER A 189 -5.32 3.70 -15.32
C SER A 189 -5.60 3.19 -16.74
N ASP A 190 -6.86 2.99 -17.14
CA ASP A 190 -7.25 2.29 -18.39
C ASP A 190 -6.50 0.95 -18.55
N GLY A 191 -6.30 0.26 -17.42
CA GLY A 191 -5.57 -1.00 -17.34
C GLY A 191 -4.06 -0.93 -17.50
N SER A 192 -3.45 0.26 -17.44
CA SER A 192 -1.99 0.42 -17.55
C SER A 192 -1.21 0.05 -16.28
N VAL A 193 -1.87 0.01 -15.11
CA VAL A 193 -1.25 -0.49 -13.87
C VAL A 193 -1.62 -1.96 -13.65
N GLN A 194 -0.59 -2.80 -13.53
CA GLN A 194 -0.76 -4.20 -13.14
C GLN A 194 -0.47 -4.38 -11.66
N VAL A 195 -1.32 -5.15 -10.97
CA VAL A 195 -1.21 -5.41 -9.54
C VAL A 195 -0.89 -6.88 -9.31
N TYR A 196 0.20 -7.17 -8.60
CA TYR A 196 0.62 -8.53 -8.25
C TYR A 196 0.64 -8.70 -6.74
N PHE A 197 0.05 -9.78 -6.26
CA PHE A 197 0.11 -10.17 -4.86
C PHE A 197 0.94 -11.44 -4.72
N VAL A 198 1.81 -11.47 -3.71
CA VAL A 198 2.40 -12.70 -3.20
C VAL A 198 1.81 -12.98 -1.83
N ALA A 199 0.95 -14.01 -1.78
CA ALA A 199 0.27 -14.49 -0.60
C ALA A 199 1.20 -15.45 0.16
N PHE A 200 1.91 -14.93 1.16
CA PHE A 200 2.91 -15.69 1.93
C PHE A 200 2.27 -16.33 3.17
N ASP A 201 2.25 -17.65 3.28
CA ASP A 201 1.58 -18.36 4.37
C ASP A 201 0.09 -17.98 4.53
N THR A 202 -0.58 -17.71 3.41
CA THR A 202 -2.02 -17.43 3.36
C THR A 202 -2.61 -17.89 2.04
N SER A 203 -3.91 -18.15 2.05
CA SER A 203 -4.64 -18.67 0.89
C SER A 203 -4.77 -17.59 -0.21
N PRO A 204 -4.36 -17.88 -1.46
CA PRO A 204 -4.47 -16.92 -2.57
C PRO A 204 -5.92 -16.62 -2.97
N GLU A 205 -6.87 -17.51 -2.64
CA GLU A 205 -8.29 -17.37 -2.96
C GLU A 205 -8.91 -16.09 -2.38
N LYS A 206 -8.37 -15.62 -1.25
CA LYS A 206 -8.71 -14.32 -0.62
C LYS A 206 -8.50 -13.13 -1.57
N PHE A 207 -7.60 -13.29 -2.54
CA PHE A 207 -7.23 -12.27 -3.53
C PHE A 207 -7.71 -12.60 -4.95
N ALA A 208 -8.63 -13.56 -5.12
CA ALA A 208 -9.16 -13.95 -6.42
C ALA A 208 -9.78 -12.78 -7.21
N PHE A 209 -10.18 -11.70 -6.52
CA PHE A 209 -10.70 -10.48 -7.15
C PHE A 209 -9.69 -9.84 -8.13
N LEU A 210 -8.38 -10.03 -7.93
CA LEU A 210 -7.32 -9.43 -8.76
C LEU A 210 -7.42 -9.82 -10.24
N LYS A 211 -7.84 -11.06 -10.54
CA LYS A 211 -8.04 -11.52 -11.93
C LYS A 211 -9.05 -10.64 -12.68
N SER A 212 -10.04 -10.10 -11.99
CA SER A 212 -11.05 -9.19 -12.57
C SER A 212 -10.65 -7.71 -12.52
N ALA A 213 -9.53 -7.39 -11.88
CA ALA A 213 -8.95 -6.04 -11.76
C ALA A 213 -7.59 -5.92 -12.46
N GLY A 214 -7.32 -6.80 -13.44
CA GLY A 214 -6.09 -6.80 -14.24
C GLY A 214 -4.81 -7.07 -13.46
N GLY A 215 -4.94 -7.82 -12.37
CA GLY A 215 -3.85 -8.28 -11.54
C GLY A 215 -3.79 -9.80 -11.40
N ASP A 216 -2.81 -10.26 -10.63
CA ASP A 216 -2.65 -11.68 -10.31
C ASP A 216 -2.19 -11.90 -8.87
N VAL A 217 -2.40 -13.11 -8.36
CA VAL A 217 -1.92 -13.57 -7.06
C VAL A 217 -1.16 -14.87 -7.21
N ILE A 218 -0.02 -14.96 -6.52
CA ILE A 218 0.78 -16.18 -6.41
C ILE A 218 0.90 -16.56 -4.94
N ALA A 219 0.63 -17.83 -4.64
CA ALA A 219 0.80 -18.37 -3.30
C ALA A 219 2.26 -18.73 -3.04
N ALA A 220 2.68 -18.55 -1.80
CA ALA A 220 3.95 -19.01 -1.27
C ALA A 220 3.71 -19.57 0.13
N GLY A 221 3.79 -20.89 0.30
CA GLY A 221 3.70 -21.53 1.61
C GLY A 221 5.01 -21.48 2.39
N THR A 222 6.16 -21.38 1.72
CA THR A 222 7.49 -21.38 2.38
C THR A 222 8.36 -20.21 1.92
N GLY A 223 9.48 -19.96 2.61
CA GLY A 223 10.47 -18.97 2.18
C GLY A 223 11.08 -19.25 0.79
N GLY A 224 11.25 -20.52 0.44
CA GLY A 224 11.72 -20.92 -0.90
C GLY A 224 10.69 -20.60 -1.98
N GLU A 225 9.43 -20.92 -1.73
CA GLU A 225 8.31 -20.61 -2.64
C GLU A 225 8.09 -19.10 -2.77
N LEU A 226 8.26 -18.34 -1.68
CA LEU A 226 8.19 -16.88 -1.69
C LEU A 226 9.23 -16.28 -2.63
N ARG A 227 10.48 -16.76 -2.55
CA ARG A 227 11.54 -16.34 -3.46
C ARG A 227 11.18 -16.69 -4.91
N GLN A 228 10.72 -17.91 -5.17
CA GLN A 228 10.34 -18.35 -6.51
C GLN A 228 9.17 -17.51 -7.09
N ALA A 229 8.18 -17.20 -6.27
CA ALA A 229 7.05 -16.36 -6.65
C ALA A 229 7.49 -14.95 -7.02
N LEU A 230 8.32 -14.32 -6.18
CA LEU A 230 8.90 -13.00 -6.43
C LEU A 230 9.75 -12.98 -7.70
N ASP A 231 10.66 -13.95 -7.85
CA ASP A 231 11.51 -14.07 -9.04
C ASP A 231 10.67 -14.27 -10.31
N GLY A 232 9.62 -15.10 -10.25
CA GLY A 232 8.71 -15.34 -11.36
C GLY A 232 7.94 -14.09 -11.82
N ILE A 233 7.38 -13.33 -10.87
CA ILE A 233 6.72 -12.05 -11.18
C ILE A 233 7.74 -11.07 -11.76
N TYR A 234 8.87 -10.92 -11.09
CA TYR A 234 9.83 -9.89 -11.40
C TYR A 234 10.48 -10.13 -12.76
N GLN A 235 10.93 -11.34 -13.04
CA GLN A 235 11.55 -11.67 -14.33
C GLN A 235 10.53 -11.86 -15.45
N GLY A 236 9.41 -12.54 -15.17
CA GLY A 236 8.43 -12.92 -16.19
C GLY A 236 7.44 -11.82 -16.58
N HIS A 237 7.28 -10.80 -15.75
CA HIS A 237 6.30 -9.73 -15.99
C HIS A 237 6.94 -8.34 -15.94
N ILE A 238 7.68 -8.02 -14.88
CA ILE A 238 8.20 -6.67 -14.65
C ILE A 238 9.37 -6.36 -15.58
N LEU A 239 10.37 -7.24 -15.60
CA LEU A 239 11.56 -7.14 -16.44
C LEU A 239 11.38 -7.77 -17.83
N ALA A 240 10.27 -8.48 -18.05
CA ALA A 240 10.01 -9.13 -19.32
C ALA A 240 9.79 -8.11 -20.44
N GLU A 241 10.42 -8.37 -21.57
CA GLU A 241 10.17 -7.66 -22.81
C GLU A 241 8.78 -8.05 -23.32
N ARG A 242 7.82 -7.15 -23.13
CA ARG A 242 6.58 -7.17 -23.92
C ARG A 242 6.63 -6.01 -24.90
N GLU A 243 6.51 -6.27 -26.19
CA GLU A 243 6.30 -5.19 -27.16
C GLU A 243 5.03 -4.42 -26.77
N PRO A 244 5.03 -3.07 -26.81
CA PRO A 244 3.81 -2.32 -26.65
C PRO A 244 2.84 -2.78 -27.75
N VAL A 245 1.66 -3.26 -27.34
CA VAL A 245 0.59 -3.59 -28.28
C VAL A 245 0.24 -2.31 -29.03
N ARG A 246 0.58 -2.24 -30.32
CA ARG A 246 0.14 -1.15 -31.19
C ARG A 246 -1.40 -1.21 -31.24
N LYS A 247 -2.06 -0.22 -30.63
CA LYS A 247 -3.48 0.05 -30.83
C LYS A 247 -3.72 0.51 -32.27
#